data_AF-A0A6P5EZV5-F1
#
_entry.id   AF-A0A6P5EZV5-F1
#
_cell.length_a   1.000
_cell.length_b   1.000
_cell.length_c   1.000
_cell.angle_alpha   90.00
_cell.angle_beta   90.00
_cell.angle_gamma   90.00
#
_symmetry.space_group_name_H-M   'P 1'
#
loop_
_entity.id
_entity.type
_entity.pdbx_description
1 polymer ?
#
loop_
_entity_poly.entity_id
_entity_poly.type
_entity_poly.pdbx_seq_one_letter_code
_entity_poly.pdbx_strand_id
1 'polypeptide(L)'
;IQELVDCSTIVNYGCNGGFVDRAYDFVIQNGGLNTENGYPYKAVQGFCDYGNLLFRAASISNFHYVSPNSERELKKAVARQPVSIYVEAGPYWQFYSKGVFKGPCGTALNHAIAIVGYGEDDTGTKYWIGKNSWSSWWGDDGYIFLERNIEAKEGRCGLAMEPMYPVV
;
A
#
# COMPACT_ATOMS: atom_id res chain seq x y z
N ILE A 1 11.21 -2.16 5.87
CA ILE A 1 10.59 -0.79 5.79
C ILE A 1 11.52 0.30 6.34
N GLN A 2 12.27 0.03 7.42
CA GLN A 2 13.11 1.04 8.07
C GLN A 2 14.12 1.74 7.14
N GLU A 3 14.75 0.99 6.23
CA GLU A 3 15.66 1.57 5.24
C GLU A 3 15.00 2.71 4.44
N LEU A 4 13.74 2.56 4.04
CA LEU A 4 13.00 3.63 3.36
C LEU A 4 12.78 4.84 4.29
N VAL A 5 12.41 4.59 5.55
CA VAL A 5 12.18 5.65 6.54
C VAL A 5 13.44 6.48 6.79
N ASP A 6 14.59 5.82 6.93
CA ASP A 6 15.85 6.47 7.28
C ASP A 6 16.57 7.07 6.05
N CYS A 7 16.52 6.39 4.90
CA CYS A 7 17.39 6.67 3.75
C CYS A 7 16.70 7.36 2.57
N SER A 8 15.36 7.28 2.44
CA SER A 8 14.67 7.96 1.35
C SER A 8 14.31 9.43 1.66
N THR A 9 14.89 10.00 2.72
CA THR A 9 14.54 11.34 3.26
C THR A 9 14.82 12.52 2.32
N ILE A 10 15.56 12.30 1.23
CA ILE A 10 15.73 13.30 0.16
C ILE A 10 14.44 13.46 -0.66
N VAL A 11 13.67 12.38 -0.83
CA VAL A 11 12.45 12.34 -1.65
C VAL A 11 11.17 12.15 -0.84
N ASN A 12 11.28 11.59 0.38
CA ASN A 12 10.21 11.34 1.34
C ASN A 12 10.50 11.99 2.71
N TYR A 13 9.57 11.90 3.65
CA TYR A 13 9.63 12.64 4.92
C TYR A 13 9.68 11.74 6.16
N GLY A 14 10.14 10.49 5.98
CA GLY A 14 10.27 9.49 7.05
C GLY A 14 8.97 9.30 7.82
N CYS A 15 8.98 9.56 9.14
CA CYS A 15 7.79 9.41 9.99
C CYS A 15 6.71 10.49 9.75
N ASN A 16 7.01 11.56 9.03
CA ASN A 16 6.05 12.63 8.72
C ASN A 16 5.24 12.36 7.43
N GLY A 17 5.37 11.15 6.87
CA GLY A 17 4.69 10.73 5.66
C GLY A 17 5.61 10.63 4.45
N GLY A 18 5.01 10.33 3.30
CA GLY A 18 5.71 10.11 2.06
C GLY A 18 4.79 9.54 0.99
N PHE A 19 5.39 9.26 -0.17
CA PHE A 19 4.70 8.77 -1.34
C PHE A 19 5.37 7.48 -1.84
N VAL A 20 4.55 6.52 -2.27
CA VAL A 20 4.94 5.18 -2.71
C VAL A 20 5.77 5.22 -3.99
N ASP A 21 5.40 6.06 -4.95
CA ASP A 21 6.15 6.30 -6.19
C ASP A 21 7.58 6.79 -5.89
N ARG A 22 7.72 7.76 -4.99
CA ARG A 22 9.04 8.25 -4.54
C ARG A 22 9.84 7.19 -3.79
N ALA A 23 9.15 6.32 -3.05
CA ALA A 23 9.81 5.18 -2.42
C ALA A 23 10.31 4.19 -3.48
N TYR A 24 9.54 3.90 -4.53
CA TYR A 24 10.01 3.08 -5.66
C TYR A 24 11.19 3.71 -6.39
N ASP A 25 11.15 5.01 -6.68
CA ASP A 25 12.29 5.74 -7.26
C ASP A 25 13.55 5.59 -6.41
N PHE A 26 13.43 5.72 -5.08
CA PHE A 26 14.54 5.46 -4.18
C PHE A 26 15.05 4.03 -4.33
N VAL A 27 14.18 3.01 -4.35
CA VAL A 27 14.62 1.61 -4.50
C VAL A 27 15.39 1.41 -5.81
N ILE A 28 14.93 2.00 -6.91
CA ILE A 28 15.59 1.92 -8.22
C ILE A 28 16.99 2.56 -8.15
N GLN A 29 17.08 3.79 -7.64
CA GLN A 29 18.35 4.54 -7.56
C GLN A 29 19.34 3.95 -6.56
N ASN A 30 18.83 3.40 -5.45
CA ASN A 30 19.59 2.76 -4.40
C ASN A 30 20.10 1.35 -4.80
N GLY A 31 19.59 0.81 -5.93
CA GLY A 31 19.94 -0.53 -6.41
C GLY A 31 19.24 -1.66 -5.65
N GLY A 32 18.14 -1.36 -4.95
CA GLY A 32 17.34 -2.31 -4.19
C GLY A 32 17.16 -1.94 -2.72
N LEU A 33 16.69 -2.92 -1.95
CA LEU A 33 16.47 -2.85 -0.50
C LEU A 33 17.09 -4.04 0.20
N ASN A 34 17.42 -3.85 1.47
CA ASN A 34 17.82 -4.90 2.40
C ASN A 34 16.58 -5.70 2.86
N THR A 35 16.83 -6.86 3.48
CA THR A 35 15.80 -7.63 4.18
C THR A 35 15.35 -6.93 5.46
N GLU A 36 14.16 -7.26 5.96
CA GLU A 36 13.70 -6.79 7.27
C GLU A 36 14.62 -7.24 8.42
N ASN A 37 15.27 -8.41 8.31
CA ASN A 37 16.23 -8.84 9.32
C ASN A 37 17.56 -8.05 9.25
N GLY A 38 17.97 -7.64 8.05
CA GLY A 38 19.18 -6.84 7.84
C GLY A 38 19.00 -5.36 8.17
N TYR A 39 17.77 -4.84 8.04
CA TYR A 39 17.43 -3.46 8.44
C TYR A 39 16.06 -3.42 9.17
N PRO A 40 16.01 -3.84 10.46
CA PRO A 40 14.76 -3.99 11.21
C PRO A 40 14.01 -2.69 11.46
N TYR A 41 12.67 -2.77 11.46
CA TYR A 41 11.78 -1.67 11.81
C TYR A 41 11.87 -1.28 13.28
N LYS A 42 12.00 0.04 13.51
CA LYS A 42 12.18 0.66 14.83
C LYS A 42 11.04 1.61 15.20
N ALA A 43 10.07 1.82 14.32
CA ALA A 43 8.94 2.74 14.51
C ALA A 43 9.34 4.20 14.82
N VAL A 44 10.57 4.58 14.47
CA VAL A 44 11.11 5.93 14.59
C VAL A 44 12.08 6.16 13.44
N GLN A 45 12.15 7.39 12.96
CA GLN A 45 13.16 7.78 11.97
C GLN A 45 14.52 7.92 12.66
N GLY A 46 15.50 7.19 12.16
CA GLY A 46 16.91 7.31 12.53
C GLY A 46 17.74 7.98 11.44
N PHE A 47 19.05 7.85 11.56
CA PHE A 47 19.97 8.20 10.48
C PHE A 47 20.07 7.04 9.49
N CYS A 48 20.25 7.37 8.20
CA CYS A 48 20.50 6.36 7.20
C CYS A 48 21.80 5.60 7.48
N ASP A 49 21.69 4.28 7.63
CA ASP A 49 22.83 3.39 7.78
C ASP A 49 23.38 2.99 6.40
N TYR A 50 24.28 3.81 5.88
CA TYR A 50 24.94 3.58 4.59
C TYR A 50 25.75 2.28 4.53
N GLY A 51 26.18 1.72 5.67
CA GLY A 51 26.86 0.43 5.69
C GLY A 51 25.92 -0.71 5.34
N ASN A 52 24.68 -0.65 5.85
CA ASN A 52 23.63 -1.61 5.53
C ASN A 52 23.06 -1.46 4.12
N LEU A 53 23.34 -0.34 3.45
CA LEU A 53 23.00 -0.15 2.03
C LEU A 53 23.87 -1.00 1.08
N LEU A 54 24.92 -1.68 1.55
CA LEU A 54 25.68 -2.56 0.66
C LEU A 54 24.97 -3.90 0.42
N PHE A 55 23.95 -4.23 1.21
CA PHE A 55 23.22 -5.50 1.13
C PHE A 55 21.87 -5.31 0.44
N ARG A 56 21.74 -5.89 -0.77
CA ARG A 56 20.53 -5.84 -1.59
C ARG A 56 19.90 -7.23 -1.67
N ALA A 57 18.73 -7.36 -1.07
CA ALA A 57 17.96 -8.59 -1.06
C ALA A 57 16.93 -8.64 -2.21
N ALA A 58 16.41 -7.48 -2.61
CA ALA A 58 15.50 -7.35 -3.73
C ALA A 58 15.68 -5.98 -4.39
N SER A 59 15.49 -5.93 -5.70
CA SER A 59 15.52 -4.69 -6.50
C SER A 59 14.31 -4.65 -7.42
N ILE A 60 13.99 -3.45 -7.89
CA ILE A 60 12.98 -3.22 -8.93
C ILE A 60 13.65 -2.40 -10.03
N SER A 61 13.24 -2.62 -11.27
CA SER A 61 13.77 -1.93 -12.44
C SER A 61 12.93 -0.71 -12.83
N ASN A 62 11.64 -0.71 -12.50
CA ASN A 62 10.71 0.41 -12.74
C ASN A 62 9.46 0.28 -11.85
N PHE A 63 8.49 1.17 -12.00
CA PHE A 63 7.12 1.00 -11.53
C PHE A 63 6.12 1.57 -12.54
N HIS A 64 4.86 1.14 -12.44
CA HIS A 64 3.80 1.61 -13.31
C HIS A 64 2.56 2.01 -12.51
N TYR A 65 1.99 3.15 -12.88
CA TYR A 65 0.62 3.48 -12.51
C TYR A 65 -0.36 2.62 -13.30
N VAL A 66 -1.35 2.09 -12.60
CA VAL A 66 -2.57 1.58 -13.20
C VAL A 66 -3.43 2.77 -13.60
N SER A 67 -4.24 2.62 -14.66
CA SER A 67 -5.13 3.69 -15.09
C SER A 67 -6.01 4.19 -13.94
N PRO A 68 -5.97 5.50 -13.62
CA PRO A 68 -6.67 6.05 -12.47
C PRO A 68 -8.18 5.92 -12.65
N ASN A 69 -8.89 5.80 -11.52
CA ASN A 69 -10.34 5.70 -11.44
C ASN A 69 -10.92 4.53 -12.25
N SER A 70 -10.19 3.40 -12.27
CA SER A 70 -10.61 2.19 -12.98
C SER A 70 -10.38 0.93 -12.16
N GLU A 71 -11.39 0.53 -11.38
CA GLU A 71 -11.40 -0.77 -10.68
C GLU A 71 -11.21 -1.96 -11.64
N ARG A 72 -11.58 -1.80 -12.92
CA ARG A 72 -11.35 -2.80 -13.97
C ARG A 72 -9.85 -2.98 -14.25
N GLU A 73 -9.11 -1.90 -14.48
CA GLU A 73 -7.66 -1.99 -14.73
C GLU A 73 -6.91 -2.39 -13.45
N LEU A 74 -7.36 -1.90 -12.28
CA LEU A 74 -6.84 -2.36 -10.98
C LEU A 74 -7.00 -3.86 -10.81
N LYS A 75 -8.16 -4.42 -11.18
CA LYS A 75 -8.39 -5.88 -11.08
C LYS A 75 -7.41 -6.68 -11.92
N LYS A 76 -7.12 -6.21 -13.14
CA LYS A 76 -6.15 -6.85 -14.04
C LYS A 76 -4.74 -6.80 -13.47
N ALA A 77 -4.36 -5.69 -12.83
CA ALA A 77 -3.05 -5.56 -12.20
C ALA A 77 -2.93 -6.46 -10.97
N VAL A 78 -3.93 -6.44 -10.07
CA VAL A 78 -3.98 -7.28 -8.86
C VAL A 78 -3.96 -8.78 -9.19
N ALA A 79 -4.54 -9.18 -10.33
CA ALA A 79 -4.50 -10.57 -10.79
C ALA A 79 -3.08 -11.07 -11.13
N ARG A 80 -2.11 -10.17 -11.32
CA ARG A 80 -0.72 -10.50 -11.66
C ARG A 80 0.21 -10.39 -10.45
N GLN A 81 -0.02 -9.41 -9.59
CA GLN A 81 0.81 -9.14 -8.42
C GLN A 81 0.10 -8.17 -7.47
N PRO A 82 0.54 -8.04 -6.21
CA PRO A 82 0.06 -7.00 -5.31
C PRO A 82 0.24 -5.58 -5.89
N VAL A 83 -0.71 -4.70 -5.60
CA VAL A 83 -0.73 -3.31 -6.07
C VAL A 83 -0.78 -2.37 -4.88
N SER A 84 0.14 -1.42 -4.81
CA SER A 84 0.10 -0.35 -3.82
C SER A 84 -0.96 0.68 -4.21
N ILE A 85 -1.72 1.14 -3.23
CA ILE A 85 -2.77 2.13 -3.40
C ILE A 85 -2.76 3.12 -2.24
N TYR A 86 -3.43 4.25 -2.41
CA TYR A 86 -3.84 5.10 -1.30
C TYR A 86 -5.34 4.96 -1.04
N VAL A 87 -5.72 5.22 0.20
CA VAL A 87 -7.11 5.26 0.67
C VAL A 87 -7.30 6.42 1.64
N GLU A 88 -8.55 6.85 1.82
CA GLU A 88 -8.96 7.63 2.99
C GLU A 88 -9.26 6.69 4.17
N ALA A 89 -8.32 6.58 5.11
CA ALA A 89 -8.51 5.87 6.37
C ALA A 89 -9.10 6.81 7.42
N GLY A 90 -10.43 6.98 7.39
CA GLY A 90 -11.19 7.83 8.32
C GLY A 90 -11.62 7.13 9.63
N PRO A 91 -12.50 7.77 10.44
CA PRO A 91 -12.93 7.22 11.74
C PRO A 91 -13.57 5.82 11.66
N TYR A 92 -14.38 5.55 10.63
CA TYR A 92 -15.00 4.23 10.47
C TYR A 92 -14.00 3.15 10.06
N TRP A 93 -12.94 3.54 9.33
CA TRP A 93 -11.82 2.66 9.04
C TRP A 93 -11.11 2.25 10.34
N GLN A 94 -10.88 3.20 11.24
CA GLN A 94 -10.20 2.94 12.53
C GLN A 94 -10.85 1.80 13.32
N PHE A 95 -12.19 1.71 13.32
CA PHE A 95 -12.93 0.71 14.07
C PHE A 95 -13.35 -0.52 13.26
N TYR A 96 -12.88 -0.66 12.02
CA TYR A 96 -13.14 -1.84 11.22
C TYR A 96 -12.62 -3.10 11.92
N SER A 97 -13.43 -4.16 11.92
CA SER A 97 -13.09 -5.44 12.53
C SER A 97 -13.25 -6.61 11.56
N LYS A 98 -14.40 -6.81 10.91
CA LYS A 98 -14.63 -7.93 9.98
C LYS A 98 -15.65 -7.58 8.89
N GLY A 99 -15.76 -8.45 7.90
CA GLY A 99 -16.73 -8.38 6.80
C GLY A 99 -16.34 -7.37 5.72
N VAL A 100 -17.22 -7.16 4.74
CA VAL A 100 -16.96 -6.19 3.66
C VAL A 100 -17.26 -4.77 4.18
N PHE A 101 -16.24 -3.93 4.21
CA PHE A 101 -16.32 -2.52 4.53
C PHE A 101 -17.01 -1.74 3.41
N LYS A 102 -18.21 -1.23 3.73
CA LYS A 102 -19.05 -0.42 2.82
C LYS A 102 -19.02 1.07 3.14
N GLY A 103 -18.14 1.49 4.05
CA GLY A 103 -18.00 2.88 4.49
C GLY A 103 -18.82 3.24 5.74
N PRO A 104 -19.05 4.54 5.98
CA PRO A 104 -18.67 5.66 5.11
C PRO A 104 -17.16 5.96 5.10
N CYS A 105 -16.69 6.50 3.98
CA CYS A 105 -15.37 7.10 3.78
C CYS A 105 -15.43 8.02 2.55
N GLY A 106 -14.60 9.06 2.51
CA GLY A 106 -14.41 9.96 1.38
C GLY A 106 -13.26 9.53 0.47
N THR A 107 -12.60 10.50 -0.15
CA THR A 107 -11.49 10.31 -1.09
C THR A 107 -10.30 11.24 -0.79
N ALA A 108 -10.23 11.81 0.41
CA ALA A 108 -9.08 12.57 0.89
C ALA A 108 -7.97 11.60 1.32
N LEU A 109 -7.24 11.09 0.33
CA LEU A 109 -6.20 10.08 0.48
C LEU A 109 -5.19 10.48 1.56
N ASN A 110 -5.01 9.62 2.57
CA ASN A 110 -4.15 9.89 3.72
C ASN A 110 -3.35 8.67 4.20
N HIS A 111 -3.59 7.48 3.62
CA HIS A 111 -2.98 6.23 4.05
C HIS A 111 -2.65 5.33 2.87
N ALA A 112 -1.48 4.71 2.88
CA ALA A 112 -1.03 3.79 1.84
C ALA A 112 -1.16 2.34 2.31
N ILE A 113 -1.75 1.49 1.47
CA ILE A 113 -1.88 0.04 1.71
C ILE A 113 -1.56 -0.74 0.43
N ALA A 114 -1.58 -2.07 0.52
CA ALA A 114 -1.45 -2.94 -0.65
C ALA A 114 -2.72 -3.75 -0.87
N ILE A 115 -3.27 -3.75 -2.08
CA ILE A 115 -4.28 -4.72 -2.49
C ILE A 115 -3.56 -5.99 -2.91
N VAL A 116 -3.86 -7.09 -2.23
CA VAL A 116 -3.23 -8.41 -2.43
C VAL A 116 -4.14 -9.43 -3.10
N GLY A 117 -5.41 -9.07 -3.32
CA GLY A 117 -6.38 -9.95 -3.95
C GLY A 117 -7.76 -9.30 -4.05
N TYR A 118 -8.73 -10.08 -4.53
CA TYR A 118 -10.14 -9.72 -4.59
C TYR A 118 -11.00 -10.97 -4.55
N GLY A 119 -12.26 -10.81 -4.16
CA GLY A 119 -13.21 -11.90 -4.07
C GLY A 119 -14.65 -11.44 -4.23
N GLU A 120 -15.53 -12.36 -3.86
CA GLU A 120 -16.97 -12.21 -3.75
C GLU A 120 -17.40 -13.10 -2.58
N ASP A 121 -18.29 -12.60 -1.72
CA ASP A 121 -18.84 -13.38 -0.62
C ASP A 121 -20.11 -14.14 -1.06
N ASP A 122 -20.65 -14.98 -0.17
CA ASP A 122 -21.83 -15.81 -0.46
C ASP A 122 -23.11 -14.98 -0.73
N THR A 123 -23.10 -13.68 -0.42
CA THR A 123 -24.20 -12.75 -0.72
C THR A 123 -24.08 -12.13 -2.12
N GLY A 124 -22.99 -12.42 -2.84
CA GLY A 124 -22.65 -11.78 -4.10
C GLY A 124 -21.95 -10.42 -3.93
N THR A 125 -21.60 -10.02 -2.70
CA THR A 125 -20.88 -8.76 -2.47
C THR A 125 -19.42 -8.93 -2.88
N LYS A 126 -19.00 -8.15 -3.89
CA LYS A 126 -17.62 -8.14 -4.39
C LYS A 126 -16.72 -7.29 -3.51
N TYR A 127 -15.50 -7.76 -3.27
CA TYR A 127 -14.53 -7.03 -2.44
C TYR A 127 -13.10 -7.10 -2.96
N TRP A 128 -12.27 -6.16 -2.52
CA TRP A 128 -10.81 -6.18 -2.54
C TRP A 128 -10.27 -6.69 -1.21
N ILE A 129 -9.12 -7.34 -1.23
CA ILE A 129 -8.38 -7.74 -0.03
C ILE A 129 -7.22 -6.75 0.15
N GLY A 130 -7.37 -5.81 1.08
CA GLY A 130 -6.37 -4.82 1.43
C GLY A 130 -5.53 -5.28 2.63
N LYS A 131 -4.22 -5.37 2.47
CA LYS A 131 -3.26 -5.60 3.55
C LYS A 131 -2.90 -4.27 4.22
N ASN A 132 -3.28 -4.10 5.48
CA ASN A 132 -2.98 -2.90 6.27
C ASN A 132 -1.66 -3.06 7.06
N SER A 133 -1.21 -1.99 7.72
CA SER A 133 0.03 -1.91 8.50
C SER A 133 -0.21 -1.66 9.99
N TRP A 134 -1.43 -1.89 10.50
CA TRP A 134 -1.85 -1.60 11.89
C TRP A 134 -1.92 -2.85 12.78
N SER A 135 -0.93 -3.74 12.68
CA SER A 135 -0.90 -5.03 13.38
C SER A 135 -1.97 -6.03 12.93
N SER A 136 -1.81 -7.29 13.33
CA SER A 136 -2.77 -8.36 13.06
C SER A 136 -4.03 -8.29 13.94
N TRP A 137 -4.01 -7.49 15.01
CA TRP A 137 -5.17 -7.32 15.90
C TRP A 137 -6.24 -6.39 15.34
N TRP A 138 -5.90 -5.61 14.31
CA TRP A 138 -6.82 -4.71 13.66
C TRP A 138 -7.47 -5.40 12.44
N GLY A 139 -8.75 -5.14 12.21
CA GLY A 139 -9.47 -5.74 11.08
C GLY A 139 -9.49 -7.26 11.14
N ASP A 140 -9.55 -7.87 9.95
CA ASP A 140 -9.58 -9.32 9.81
C ASP A 140 -8.13 -9.82 9.67
N ASP A 141 -7.48 -10.07 10.81
CA ASP A 141 -6.07 -10.48 10.91
C ASP A 141 -5.09 -9.49 10.22
N GLY A 142 -5.36 -8.19 10.34
CA GLY A 142 -4.57 -7.12 9.72
C GLY A 142 -5.00 -6.75 8.30
N TYR A 143 -6.06 -7.38 7.79
CA TYR A 143 -6.63 -7.08 6.47
C TYR A 143 -7.95 -6.33 6.58
N ILE A 144 -8.33 -5.69 5.48
CA ILE A 144 -9.65 -5.10 5.27
C ILE A 144 -10.22 -5.59 3.95
N PHE A 145 -11.51 -5.96 3.96
CA PHE A 145 -12.23 -6.26 2.73
C PHE A 145 -13.00 -5.03 2.27
N LEU A 146 -12.55 -4.37 1.22
CA LEU A 146 -13.19 -3.14 0.71
C LEU A 146 -14.20 -3.49 -0.37
N GLU A 147 -15.41 -2.94 -0.28
CA GLU A 147 -16.43 -3.15 -1.31
C GLU A 147 -15.91 -2.72 -2.69
N ARG A 148 -16.11 -3.58 -3.69
CA ARG A 148 -15.59 -3.45 -5.05
C ARG A 148 -16.71 -3.35 -6.07
N ASN A 149 -16.45 -2.65 -7.17
CA ASN A 149 -17.40 -2.38 -8.26
C ASN A 149 -18.59 -1.52 -7.78
N ILE A 150 -18.28 -0.44 -7.07
CA ILE A 150 -19.28 0.57 -6.69
C ILE A 150 -19.45 1.61 -7.81
N GLU A 151 -20.47 2.47 -7.73
CA GLU A 151 -20.71 3.49 -8.75
C GLU A 151 -19.60 4.57 -8.81
N ALA A 152 -18.98 4.87 -7.67
CA ALA A 152 -17.88 5.83 -7.59
C ALA A 152 -16.64 5.30 -8.32
N LYS A 153 -16.15 6.05 -9.32
CA LYS A 153 -15.03 5.62 -10.18
C LYS A 153 -13.70 5.59 -9.43
N GLU A 154 -13.59 6.43 -8.42
CA GLU A 154 -12.49 6.49 -7.46
C GLU A 154 -12.36 5.19 -6.64
N GLY A 155 -13.40 4.34 -6.65
CA GLY A 155 -13.49 3.16 -5.82
C GLY A 155 -13.76 3.50 -4.36
N ARG A 156 -14.07 2.47 -3.56
CA ARG A 156 -14.34 2.66 -2.12
C ARG A 156 -13.12 3.31 -1.45
N CYS A 157 -13.36 4.42 -0.75
CA CYS A 157 -12.32 5.21 -0.06
C CYS A 157 -11.20 5.76 -0.96
N GLY A 158 -11.44 5.90 -2.26
CA GLY A 158 -10.44 6.40 -3.22
C GLY A 158 -9.42 5.37 -3.70
N LEU A 159 -9.63 4.07 -3.42
CA LEU A 159 -8.67 2.99 -3.68
C LEU A 159 -8.19 2.87 -5.15
N ALA A 160 -8.95 3.40 -6.10
CA ALA A 160 -8.65 3.32 -7.53
C ALA A 160 -8.06 4.62 -8.10
N MET A 161 -7.87 5.67 -7.28
CA MET A 161 -7.38 6.98 -7.76
C MET A 161 -5.91 6.94 -8.19
N GLU A 162 -5.03 6.35 -7.36
CA GLU A 162 -3.57 6.30 -7.62
C GLU A 162 -2.95 4.90 -7.42
N PRO A 163 -3.50 3.84 -8.03
CA PRO A 163 -2.91 2.50 -7.95
C PRO A 163 -1.60 2.39 -8.73
N MET A 164 -0.61 1.74 -8.15
CA MET A 164 0.71 1.54 -8.76
C MET A 164 1.37 0.24 -8.30
N TYR A 165 2.28 -0.29 -9.12
CA TYR A 165 3.00 -1.52 -8.80
C TYR A 165 4.44 -1.50 -9.33
N PRO A 166 5.38 -2.17 -8.65
CA PRO A 166 6.76 -2.24 -9.10
C PRO A 166 6.94 -3.26 -10.23
N VAL A 167 7.98 -3.05 -11.04
CA VAL A 167 8.47 -4.00 -12.05
C VAL A 167 9.78 -4.56 -11.52
N VAL A 168 9.85 -5.88 -11.32
CA VAL A 168 11.08 -6.58 -10.92
C VAL A 168 11.92 -6.83 -12.15
#